data_AF-A0A239A5I5-F1
#
_entry.id   AF-A0A239A5I5-F1
#
_cell.length_a   1.000
_cell.length_b   1.000
_cell.length_c   1.000
_cell.angle_alpha   90.00
_cell.angle_beta   90.00
_cell.angle_gamma   90.00
#
_symmetry.space_group_name_H-M   'P 1'
#
loop_
_entity.id
_entity.type
_entity.pdbx_description
1 polymer ?
#
loop_
_entity_poly.entity_id
_entity_poly.type
_entity_poly.pdbx_seq_one_letter_code
_entity_poly.pdbx_strand_id
1 'polypeptide(L)'
;MSNFLYIGVGHDFRGEAHPDLCPARRRRTGGPVTVVKPTRVTNSIRALRFAHGEMTQAELADRIGVTRQTVIAIEQGRYSPSLEMAFQIARVFEVPLDDVFGYPDTDR
;
A
#
# COMPACT_ATOMS: atom_id res chain seq x y z
N MET A 1 -46.78 0.29 -7.19
CA MET A 1 -47.03 1.22 -8.32
C MET A 1 -45.72 1.93 -8.63
N SER A 2 -45.51 2.24 -9.91
CA SER A 2 -44.29 2.80 -10.53
C SER A 2 -43.22 1.79 -10.94
N ASN A 3 -43.60 1.19 -12.06
CA ASN A 3 -42.79 0.57 -13.09
C ASN A 3 -42.14 1.69 -13.93
N PHE A 4 -40.83 1.67 -14.18
CA PHE A 4 -40.28 2.31 -15.38
C PHE A 4 -39.07 1.54 -15.87
N LEU A 5 -39.36 0.72 -16.86
CA LEU A 5 -38.50 -0.15 -17.64
C LEU A 5 -37.85 0.69 -18.75
N TYR A 6 -36.52 0.78 -18.78
CA TYR A 6 -35.80 1.38 -19.90
C TYR A 6 -35.39 0.26 -20.86
N ILE A 7 -36.16 0.08 -21.94
CA ILE A 7 -35.86 -0.83 -23.04
C ILE A 7 -35.10 -0.03 -24.10
N GLY A 8 -33.84 -0.41 -24.36
CA GLY A 8 -33.05 0.08 -25.48
C GLY A 8 -32.52 -1.09 -26.32
N VAL A 9 -33.28 -1.48 -27.33
CA VAL A 9 -32.80 -2.14 -28.57
C VAL A 9 -31.92 -1.12 -29.33
N GLY A 10 -30.88 -1.42 -30.09
CA GLY A 10 -30.19 -2.64 -30.50
C GLY A 10 -29.18 -2.18 -31.56
N HIS A 11 -27.91 -2.57 -31.44
CA HIS A 11 -26.97 -2.54 -32.55
C HIS A 11 -26.16 -3.84 -32.51
N ASP A 12 -26.45 -4.67 -33.50
CA ASP A 12 -25.85 -5.95 -33.84
C ASP A 12 -24.34 -5.74 -34.12
N PHE A 13 -23.51 -5.91 -33.09
CA PHE A 13 -22.06 -6.09 -33.25
C PHE A 13 -21.80 -7.60 -33.42
N ARG A 14 -22.01 -8.10 -34.64
CA ARG A 14 -21.39 -9.35 -35.07
C ARG A 14 -19.88 -9.13 -35.26
N GLY A 15 -19.18 -9.04 -34.14
CA GLY A 15 -17.73 -9.22 -34.08
C GLY A 15 -17.44 -10.71 -34.01
N GLU A 16 -17.23 -11.34 -35.16
CA GLU A 16 -16.75 -12.72 -35.23
C GLU A 16 -15.37 -12.79 -34.55
N ALA A 17 -15.30 -13.52 -33.44
CA ALA A 17 -14.06 -13.79 -32.73
C ALA A 17 -13.18 -14.69 -33.61
N HIS A 18 -12.12 -14.12 -34.19
CA HIS A 18 -11.12 -14.87 -34.96
C HIS A 18 -10.38 -15.86 -34.03
N PRO A 19 -10.52 -17.18 -34.21
CA PRO A 19 -9.93 -18.15 -33.32
C PRO A 19 -8.49 -18.42 -33.75
N ASP A 20 -7.58 -17.45 -33.60
CA ASP A 20 -6.12 -17.71 -33.72
C ASP A 20 -5.18 -16.57 -33.26
N LEU A 21 -5.67 -15.60 -32.49
CA LEU A 21 -4.79 -14.62 -31.88
C LEU A 21 -4.24 -15.15 -30.56
N CYS A 22 -3.10 -15.82 -30.63
CA CYS A 22 -2.26 -16.10 -29.47
C CYS A 22 -1.71 -14.75 -28.95
N PRO A 23 -2.12 -14.21 -27.79
CA PRO A 23 -1.58 -12.96 -27.31
C PRO A 23 -0.12 -13.20 -26.92
N ALA A 24 0.80 -12.65 -27.70
CA ALA A 24 2.22 -12.69 -27.41
C ALA A 24 2.47 -12.23 -25.97
N ARG A 25 2.81 -13.17 -25.07
CA ARG A 25 3.27 -12.87 -23.71
C ARG A 25 4.51 -11.98 -23.83
N ARG A 26 4.34 -10.67 -23.67
CA ARG A 26 5.46 -9.74 -23.49
C ARG A 26 6.31 -10.29 -22.35
N ARG A 27 7.51 -10.78 -22.67
CA ARG A 27 8.53 -11.10 -21.67
C ARG A 27 8.83 -9.81 -20.93
N ARG A 28 8.37 -9.69 -19.67
CA ARG A 28 8.84 -8.65 -18.77
C ARG A 28 10.31 -8.93 -18.51
N THR A 29 11.19 -8.25 -19.22
CA THR A 29 12.59 -8.14 -18.83
C THR A 29 12.60 -7.49 -17.45
N GLY A 30 12.98 -8.26 -16.42
CA GLY A 30 13.20 -7.71 -15.09
C GLY A 30 14.28 -6.65 -15.17
N GLY A 31 13.90 -5.39 -14.95
CA GLY A 31 14.86 -4.31 -14.76
C GLY A 31 15.72 -4.56 -13.51
N PRO A 32 16.83 -3.81 -13.35
CA PRO A 32 17.68 -3.95 -12.18
C PRO A 32 16.85 -3.79 -10.90
N VAL A 33 16.80 -4.85 -10.10
CA VAL A 33 16.18 -4.79 -8.77
C VAL A 33 17.12 -4.01 -7.88
N THR A 34 16.77 -2.77 -7.56
CA THR A 34 17.53 -1.97 -6.60
C THR A 34 17.42 -2.62 -5.23
N VAL A 35 18.52 -3.20 -4.75
CA VAL A 35 18.62 -3.69 -3.37
C VAL A 35 18.62 -2.48 -2.44
N VAL A 36 17.48 -2.21 -1.83
CA VAL A 36 17.33 -1.14 -0.83
C VAL A 36 18.20 -1.51 0.38
N LYS A 37 19.14 -0.64 0.75
CA LYS A 37 19.91 -0.81 1.98
C LYS A 37 18.93 -0.82 3.18
N PRO A 38 19.09 -1.74 4.15
CA PRO A 38 18.24 -1.76 5.33
C PRO A 38 18.37 -0.43 6.08
N THR A 39 17.23 0.08 6.56
CA THR A 39 17.19 1.37 7.24
C THR A 39 17.74 1.26 8.65
N ARG A 40 18.39 2.31 9.12
CA ARG A 40 18.79 2.45 10.53
C ARG A 40 17.65 2.98 11.39
N VAL A 41 16.58 3.51 10.77
CA VAL A 41 15.42 4.08 11.46
C VAL A 41 14.68 2.98 12.23
N THR A 42 14.45 3.22 13.53
CA THR A 42 13.59 2.38 14.37
C THR A 42 12.18 2.95 14.39
N ASN A 43 11.19 2.14 14.81
CA ASN A 43 9.80 2.58 14.86
C ASN A 43 9.04 1.97 16.05
N SER A 44 8.04 2.71 16.52
CA SER A 44 7.12 2.32 17.61
C SER A 44 5.72 1.96 17.11
N ILE A 45 5.54 1.77 15.79
CA ILE A 45 4.23 1.66 15.13
C ILE A 45 3.38 0.53 15.70
N ARG A 46 3.99 -0.63 15.97
CA ARG A 46 3.28 -1.77 16.56
C ARG A 46 2.65 -1.40 17.91
N ALA A 47 3.40 -0.74 18.78
CA ALA A 47 2.92 -0.33 20.09
C ALA A 47 1.82 0.74 19.96
N LEU A 48 2.03 1.73 19.09
CA LEU A 48 1.05 2.78 18.81
C LEU A 48 -0.26 2.23 18.28
N ARG A 49 -0.22 1.24 17.36
CA ARG A 49 -1.43 0.56 16.86
C ARG A 49 -2.23 -0.10 17.98
N PHE A 50 -1.56 -0.79 18.89
CA PHE A 50 -2.24 -1.46 20.01
C PHE A 50 -2.85 -0.44 20.98
N ALA A 51 -2.10 0.62 21.32
CA ALA A 51 -2.61 1.72 22.14
C ALA A 51 -3.79 2.43 21.47
N HIS A 52 -3.81 2.50 20.14
CA HIS A 52 -4.87 3.10 19.34
C HIS A 52 -6.02 2.11 19.03
N GLY A 53 -6.47 1.37 20.05
CA GLY A 53 -7.65 0.51 19.97
C GLY A 53 -7.42 -0.82 19.23
N GLU A 54 -6.28 -1.49 19.47
CA GLU A 54 -5.95 -2.78 18.84
C GLU A 54 -5.97 -2.72 17.29
N MET A 55 -5.63 -1.57 16.73
CA MET A 55 -5.66 -1.32 15.30
C MET A 55 -4.80 -2.35 14.56
N THR A 56 -5.37 -2.99 13.54
CA THR A 56 -4.67 -3.96 12.72
C THR A 56 -3.72 -3.28 11.73
N GLN A 57 -2.78 -4.05 11.18
CA GLN A 57 -1.89 -3.55 10.11
C GLN A 57 -2.64 -3.20 8.83
N ALA A 58 -3.76 -3.89 8.56
CA ALA A 58 -4.60 -3.62 7.39
C ALA A 58 -5.29 -2.25 7.54
N GLU A 59 -5.88 -1.98 8.70
CA GLU A 59 -6.54 -0.70 8.97
C GLU A 59 -5.57 0.49 8.91
N LEU A 60 -4.35 0.35 9.46
CA LEU A 60 -3.32 1.38 9.29
C LEU A 60 -2.97 1.58 7.82
N ALA A 61 -2.82 0.50 7.07
CA ALA A 61 -2.49 0.55 5.65
C ALA A 61 -3.58 1.25 4.83
N ASP A 62 -4.85 0.97 5.11
CA ASP A 62 -6.00 1.59 4.48
C ASP A 62 -6.05 3.11 4.77
N ARG A 63 -5.74 3.51 6.01
CA ARG A 63 -5.72 4.93 6.41
C ARG A 63 -4.63 5.75 5.70
N ILE A 64 -3.49 5.15 5.41
CA ILE A 64 -2.36 5.84 4.75
C ILE A 64 -2.22 5.49 3.25
N GLY A 65 -3.17 4.75 2.69
CA GLY A 65 -3.23 4.45 1.25
C GLY A 65 -2.11 3.54 0.74
N VAL A 66 -1.66 2.58 1.56
CA VAL A 66 -0.61 1.61 1.19
C VAL A 66 -1.10 0.17 1.34
N THR A 67 -0.28 -0.79 0.92
CA THR A 67 -0.59 -2.20 1.16
C THR A 67 -0.28 -2.59 2.60
N ARG A 68 -1.01 -3.58 3.15
CA ARG A 68 -0.67 -4.20 4.44
C ARG A 68 0.79 -4.68 4.48
N GLN A 69 1.32 -5.18 3.37
CA GLN A 69 2.70 -5.67 3.28
C GLN A 69 3.72 -4.54 3.48
N THR A 70 3.40 -3.32 3.04
CA THR A 70 4.20 -2.12 3.30
C THR A 70 4.27 -1.85 4.79
N VAL A 71 3.13 -1.84 5.49
CA VAL A 71 3.09 -1.64 6.96
C VAL A 71 3.89 -2.72 7.69
N ILE A 72 3.74 -4.00 7.31
CA ILE A 72 4.53 -5.10 7.88
C ILE A 72 6.03 -4.86 7.70
N ALA A 73 6.46 -4.43 6.51
CA ALA A 73 7.87 -4.19 6.22
C ALA A 73 8.42 -3.01 7.03
N ILE A 74 7.63 -1.96 7.24
CA ILE A 74 8.01 -0.82 8.09
C ILE A 74 8.15 -1.27 9.54
N GLU A 75 7.14 -1.97 10.09
CA GLU A 75 7.17 -2.44 11.48
C GLU A 75 8.37 -3.34 11.77
N GLN A 76 8.75 -4.18 10.80
CA GLN A 76 9.91 -5.07 10.89
C GLN A 76 11.25 -4.34 10.65
N GLY A 77 11.25 -3.03 10.38
CA GLY A 77 12.46 -2.27 10.03
C GLY A 77 13.10 -2.65 8.69
N ARG A 78 12.38 -3.41 7.86
CA ARG A 78 12.85 -3.88 6.54
C ARG A 78 12.69 -2.84 5.45
N TYR A 79 11.87 -1.81 5.68
CA TYR A 79 11.62 -0.72 4.76
C TYR A 79 11.59 0.61 5.53
N SER A 80 12.36 1.58 5.05
CA SER A 80 12.23 2.96 5.53
C SER A 80 11.07 3.61 4.78
N PRO A 81 10.05 4.14 5.47
CA PRO A 81 9.03 4.94 4.82
C PRO A 81 9.65 6.21 4.23
N SER A 82 9.02 6.77 3.20
CA SER A 82 9.31 8.15 2.79
C SER A 82 8.97 9.12 3.92
N LEU A 83 9.55 10.33 3.90
CA LEU A 83 9.24 11.35 4.90
C LEU A 83 7.75 11.67 4.96
N GLU A 84 7.09 11.78 3.80
CA GLU A 84 5.65 12.00 3.71
C GLU A 84 4.84 10.89 4.40
N MET A 85 5.18 9.63 4.13
CA MET A 85 4.51 8.48 4.74
C MET A 85 4.76 8.44 6.26
N ALA A 86 5.95 8.83 6.71
CA ALA A 86 6.26 8.92 8.14
C ALA A 86 5.35 9.95 8.85
N PHE A 87 5.13 11.13 8.23
CA PHE A 87 4.18 12.12 8.74
C PHE A 87 2.73 11.65 8.70
N GLN A 88 2.31 10.92 7.65
CA GLN A 88 0.97 10.35 7.58
C GLN A 88 0.72 9.38 8.74
N ILE A 89 1.69 8.50 9.03
CA ILE A 89 1.62 7.55 10.14
C ILE A 89 1.52 8.30 11.48
N ALA A 90 2.35 9.33 11.70
CA ALA A 90 2.31 10.14 12.91
C ALA A 90 0.94 10.82 13.13
N ARG A 91 0.34 11.33 12.05
CA ARG A 91 -1.01 11.92 12.09
C ARG A 91 -2.10 10.91 12.40
N VAL A 92 -1.99 9.66 11.92
CA VAL A 92 -2.98 8.62 12.24
C VAL A 92 -3.01 8.32 13.73
N PHE A 93 -1.87 8.43 14.42
CA PHE A 93 -1.75 8.19 15.85
C PHE A 93 -1.84 9.46 16.70
N GLU A 94 -1.94 10.64 16.07
CA GLU A 94 -2.00 11.95 16.74
C GLU A 94 -0.81 12.23 17.67
N VAL A 95 0.38 11.75 17.31
CA VAL A 95 1.62 11.95 18.06
C VAL A 95 2.70 12.66 17.22
N PRO A 96 3.68 13.32 17.86
CA PRO A 96 4.88 13.80 17.18
C PRO A 96 5.60 12.72 16.37
N LEU A 97 6.31 13.13 15.30
CA LEU A 97 7.07 12.22 14.44
C LEU A 97 8.12 11.43 15.24
N ASP A 98 8.77 12.09 16.19
CA ASP A 98 9.84 11.53 17.03
C ASP A 98 9.32 10.45 18.00
N ASP A 99 8.02 10.43 18.31
CA ASP A 99 7.40 9.37 19.10
C ASP A 99 7.14 8.10 18.26
N VAL A 100 7.03 8.27 16.94
CA VAL A 100 6.80 7.16 16.00
C VAL A 100 8.11 6.55 15.53
N PHE A 101 9.09 7.39 15.18
CA PHE A 101 10.34 6.96 14.55
C PHE A 101 11.55 7.49 15.31
N GLY A 102 12.55 6.63 15.49
CA GLY A 102 13.83 6.99 16.09
C GLY A 102 14.98 6.74 15.12
N TYR A 103 16.11 7.39 15.39
CA TYR A 103 17.37 7.06 14.75
C TYR A 103 18.38 6.69 15.85
N PRO A 104 19.07 5.55 15.76
CA PRO A 104 20.05 5.17 16.77
C PRO A 104 21.19 6.19 16.78
N ASP A 105 21.44 6.80 17.94
CA ASP A 105 22.61 7.64 18.14
C ASP A 105 23.87 6.84 17.81
N THR A 106 24.71 7.39 16.93
CA THR A 106 25.94 6.72 16.47
C THR A 106 27.13 6.98 17.40
N ASP A 107 26.97 7.79 18.45
CA ASP A 107 28.04 8.10 19.41
C ASP A 107 27.66 7.74 20.85
N ARG A 108 28.22 6.61 21.31
CA ARG A 108 28.67 6.40 22.70
C ARG A 108 30.00 5.68 22.69
#